data_AF-A0A9E5HZI2-F1
#
_entry.id   AF-A0A9E5HZI2-F1
#
_cell.length_a   1.000
_cell.length_b   1.000
_cell.length_c   1.000
_cell.angle_alpha   90.00
_cell.angle_beta   90.00
_cell.angle_gamma   90.00
#
_symmetry.space_group_name_H-M   'P 1'
#
loop_
_entity.id
_entity.type
_entity.pdbx_description
1 polymer ?
#
loop_
_entity_poly.entity_id
_entity_poly.type
_entity_poly.pdbx_seq_one_letter_code
_entity_poly.pdbx_strand_id
1 'polypeptide(L)'
;FVLASTYEVITLPDDIAGRLEGKSSLGRLGLLTHSTAGFIDPGFSGHITLELSNVANLPVKLFPGMKIGQLCLIKLSSPAEHPYGSEKYGSRYQGQRGPTASRSFKNFHRSKIK
;
A
#
# COMPACT_ATOMS: atom_id res chain seq x y z
N PHE A 1 9.51 5.83 -11.93
CA PHE A 1 8.41 5.57 -10.99
C PHE A 1 7.28 4.92 -11.76
N VAL A 2 6.72 3.81 -11.26
CA VAL A 2 5.53 3.15 -11.83
C VAL A 2 4.65 2.59 -10.70
N LEU A 3 3.34 2.50 -10.95
CA LEU A 3 2.44 1.75 -10.07
C LEU A 3 2.38 0.28 -10.50
N ALA A 4 2.55 -0.61 -9.55
CA ALA A 4 2.35 -2.05 -9.71
C ALA A 4 1.43 -2.58 -8.60
N SER A 5 1.18 -3.89 -8.57
CA SER A 5 0.33 -4.46 -7.53
C SER A 5 0.82 -5.82 -7.10
N THR A 6 0.52 -6.20 -5.86
CA THR A 6 0.72 -7.55 -5.35
C THR A 6 -0.14 -8.54 -6.13
N TYR A 7 0.35 -9.77 -6.25
CA TYR A 7 -0.47 -10.86 -6.78
C TYR A 7 -1.54 -11.26 -5.76
N GLU A 8 -1.15 -11.26 -4.48
CA GLU A 8 -1.97 -11.62 -3.34
C GLU A 8 -3.08 -10.58 -3.10
N VAL A 9 -4.25 -11.10 -2.71
CA VAL A 9 -5.32 -10.33 -2.06
C VAL A 9 -5.15 -10.49 -0.56
N ILE A 10 -5.02 -9.39 0.16
CA ILE A 10 -4.85 -9.38 1.61
C ILE A 10 -6.14 -8.86 2.24
N THR A 11 -6.68 -9.59 3.22
CA THR A 11 -7.79 -9.16 4.06
C THR A 11 -7.33 -9.18 5.50
N LEU A 12 -7.37 -8.02 6.16
CA LEU A 12 -7.01 -7.88 7.57
C LEU A 12 -8.28 -7.79 8.44
N PRO A 13 -8.29 -8.42 9.62
CA PRO A 13 -9.32 -8.13 10.62
C PRO A 13 -9.19 -6.69 11.15
N ASP A 14 -10.13 -6.27 11.99
CA ASP A 14 -10.17 -4.93 12.58
C ASP A 14 -9.15 -4.71 13.70
N ASP A 15 -8.49 -5.76 14.18
CA ASP A 15 -7.49 -5.72 15.26
C ASP A 15 -6.03 -5.94 14.80
N ILE A 16 -5.80 -6.05 13.47
CA ILE A 16 -4.47 -6.20 12.87
C ILE A 16 -4.26 -5.11 11.82
N ALA A 17 -3.14 -4.41 11.93
CA ALA A 17 -2.61 -3.59 10.84
C ALA A 17 -1.48 -4.32 10.10
N GLY A 18 -1.25 -3.93 8.85
CA GLY A 18 -0.15 -4.43 8.04
C GLY A 18 0.87 -3.34 7.74
N ARG A 19 2.11 -3.73 7.47
CA ARG A 19 3.10 -2.86 6.85
C ARG A 19 3.78 -3.60 5.71
N LEU A 20 3.61 -3.09 4.50
CA LEU A 20 4.37 -3.52 3.34
C LEU A 20 5.79 -2.98 3.48
N GLU A 21 6.76 -3.86 3.31
CA GLU A 21 8.18 -3.55 3.35
C GLU A 21 8.86 -4.01 2.07
N GLY A 22 9.91 -3.30 1.68
CA GLY A 22 10.82 -3.74 0.62
C GLY A 22 11.65 -4.96 1.04
N LYS A 23 12.35 -5.54 0.06
CA LYS A 23 13.34 -6.60 0.31
C LYS A 23 14.75 -6.01 0.22
N SER A 24 15.63 -6.38 1.15
CA SER A 24 17.03 -5.94 1.12
C SER A 24 17.72 -6.30 -0.21
N SER A 25 17.43 -7.47 -0.78
CA SER A 25 18.00 -7.90 -2.06
C SER A 25 17.64 -6.97 -3.23
N LEU A 26 16.42 -6.41 -3.22
CA LEU A 26 15.98 -5.46 -4.24
C LEU A 26 16.49 -4.05 -3.97
N GLY A 27 16.54 -3.64 -2.70
CA GLY A 27 17.13 -2.37 -2.30
C GLY A 27 18.61 -2.26 -2.70
N ARG A 28 19.37 -3.36 -2.62
CA ARG A 28 20.77 -3.45 -3.10
C ARG A 28 20.93 -3.29 -4.62
N LEU A 29 19.84 -3.42 -5.38
CA LEU A 29 19.79 -3.14 -6.82
C LEU A 29 19.24 -1.73 -7.13
N GLY A 30 19.00 -0.90 -6.11
CA GLY A 30 18.38 0.41 -6.25
C GLY A 30 16.89 0.37 -6.57
N LEU A 31 16.20 -0.75 -6.30
CA LEU A 31 14.75 -0.84 -6.46
C LEU A 31 14.04 -0.60 -5.12
N LEU A 32 13.22 0.44 -5.07
CA LEU A 32 12.38 0.81 -3.93
C LEU A 32 10.94 0.30 -4.17
N THR A 33 10.35 -0.39 -3.19
CA THR A 33 9.05 -1.07 -3.32
C THR A 33 7.83 -0.21 -2.94
N HIS A 34 8.02 0.74 -2.01
CA HIS A 34 7.03 1.76 -1.67
C HIS A 34 7.78 3.04 -1.29
N SER A 35 7.21 4.22 -1.58
CA SER A 35 7.86 5.50 -1.27
C SER A 35 7.24 6.19 -0.06
N THR A 36 5.92 6.06 0.15
CA THR A 36 5.26 6.90 1.17
C THR A 36 4.20 6.18 2.02
N ALA A 37 3.38 5.30 1.45
CA ALA A 37 2.27 4.66 2.15
C ALA A 37 2.48 3.14 2.28
N GLY A 38 3.33 2.72 3.22
CA GLY A 38 3.56 1.30 3.52
C GLY A 38 2.53 0.68 4.48
N PHE A 39 1.76 1.49 5.20
CA PHE A 39 0.79 1.01 6.20
C PHE A 39 -0.50 0.53 5.52
N ILE A 40 -1.03 -0.59 6.01
CA ILE A 40 -2.26 -1.22 5.54
C ILE A 40 -3.21 -1.23 6.74
N ASP A 41 -4.30 -0.48 6.62
CA ASP A 41 -5.25 -0.27 7.70
C ASP A 41 -5.99 -1.58 8.10
N PRO A 42 -6.36 -1.73 9.39
CA PRO A 42 -7.25 -2.81 9.83
C PRO A 42 -8.58 -2.78 9.07
N GLY A 43 -9.10 -3.96 8.72
CA GLY A 43 -10.29 -4.12 7.88
C GLY A 43 -10.08 -3.93 6.37
N PHE A 44 -8.86 -3.60 5.93
CA PHE A 44 -8.55 -3.54 4.49
C PHE A 44 -8.73 -4.92 3.83
N SER A 45 -9.32 -4.94 2.65
CA SER A 45 -9.39 -6.09 1.75
C SER A 45 -9.08 -5.69 0.32
N GLY A 46 -8.06 -6.27 -0.30
CA GLY A 46 -7.71 -6.00 -1.69
C GLY A 46 -6.28 -6.38 -2.05
N HIS A 47 -5.90 -6.12 -3.30
CA HIS A 47 -4.49 -6.13 -3.69
C HIS A 47 -3.80 -4.87 -3.16
N ILE A 48 -2.51 -4.92 -2.82
CA ILE A 48 -1.77 -3.73 -2.42
C ILE A 48 -1.20 -3.06 -3.68
N THR A 49 -1.34 -1.74 -3.76
CA THR A 49 -0.65 -0.92 -4.78
C THR A 49 0.79 -0.69 -4.35
N LEU A 50 1.73 -0.94 -5.27
CA LEU A 50 3.17 -0.76 -5.08
C LEU A 50 3.63 0.49 -5.82
N GLU A 51 4.46 1.30 -5.16
CA GLU A 51 5.07 2.50 -5.72
C GLU A 51 6.53 2.19 -6.08
N LEU A 52 6.75 1.64 -7.27
CA LEU A 52 8.07 1.14 -7.66
C LEU A 52 8.95 2.25 -8.24
N SER A 53 10.14 2.43 -7.66
CA SER A 53 11.15 3.37 -8.15
C SER A 53 12.49 2.68 -8.34
N ASN A 54 13.07 2.85 -9.52
CA ASN A 54 14.47 2.51 -9.78
C ASN A 54 15.32 3.76 -9.57
N VAL A 55 16.19 3.74 -8.56
CA VAL A 55 17.15 4.80 -8.25
C VAL A 55 18.58 4.42 -8.64
N ALA A 56 18.78 3.27 -9.28
CA ALA A 56 20.06 2.88 -9.87
C ALA A 56 20.26 3.50 -11.27
N ASN A 57 21.48 3.39 -11.79
CA ASN A 57 21.86 3.81 -13.14
C ASN A 57 21.63 2.74 -14.21
N LEU A 58 21.19 1.53 -13.82
CA LEU A 58 20.90 0.43 -14.73
C LEU A 58 19.41 0.05 -14.70
N PRO A 59 18.82 -0.35 -15.84
CA PRO A 59 17.45 -0.86 -15.86
C PRO A 59 17.30 -2.12 -14.99
N VAL A 60 16.21 -2.19 -14.23
CA VAL A 60 15.84 -3.38 -13.45
C VAL A 60 14.65 -4.06 -14.12
N LYS A 61 14.83 -5.31 -14.54
CA LYS A 61 13.75 -6.12 -15.12
C LYS A 61 12.86 -6.68 -14.01
N LEU A 62 11.58 -6.37 -14.06
CA LEU A 62 10.56 -6.90 -13.16
C LEU A 62 9.86 -8.09 -13.82
N PHE A 63 9.63 -9.16 -13.05
CA PHE A 63 8.94 -10.36 -13.51
C PHE A 63 7.63 -10.54 -12.72
N PRO A 64 6.47 -10.66 -13.37
CA PRO A 64 5.24 -11.04 -12.69
C PRO A 64 5.45 -12.33 -11.88
N GLY A 65 5.00 -12.33 -10.62
CA GLY A 65 5.19 -13.46 -9.69
C GLY A 65 6.51 -13.46 -8.91
N MET A 66 7.45 -12.55 -9.17
CA MET A 66 8.64 -12.43 -8.32
C MET A 66 8.30 -11.88 -6.93
N LYS A 67 9.04 -12.30 -5.91
CA LYS A 67 8.92 -11.73 -4.56
C LYS A 67 9.37 -10.27 -4.57
N ILE A 68 8.44 -9.32 -4.44
CA ILE A 68 8.70 -7.88 -4.56
C ILE A 68 8.82 -7.14 -3.22
N GLY A 69 8.27 -7.73 -2.17
CA GLY A 69 8.20 -7.16 -0.83
C GLY A 69 7.95 -8.23 0.24
N GLN A 70 7.58 -7.78 1.43
CA GLN A 70 7.16 -8.61 2.54
C GLN A 70 6.11 -7.85 3.37
N LEU A 71 5.23 -8.58 4.03
CA LEU A 71 4.18 -8.00 4.88
C LEU A 71 4.51 -8.27 6.35
N CYS A 72 4.62 -7.21 7.14
CA CYS A 72 4.70 -7.29 8.60
C CYS A 72 3.30 -7.07 9.18
N LEU A 73 2.87 -7.93 10.10
CA LEU A 73 1.59 -7.79 10.80
C LEU A 73 1.82 -7.21 12.19
N ILE A 74 0.96 -6.27 12.56
CA ILE A 74 1.06 -5.50 13.80
C ILE A 74 -0.29 -5.62 14.51
N LYS A 75 -0.29 -6.22 15.71
CA LYS A 75 -1.48 -6.29 16.54
C LYS A 75 -1.78 -4.93 17.14
N LEU A 76 -3.03 -4.49 17.04
CA LEU A 76 -3.50 -3.27 17.70
C LEU A 76 -3.70 -3.49 19.20
N SER A 77 -3.68 -2.42 19.98
CA SER A 77 -4.04 -2.45 21.39
C SER A 77 -5.51 -2.79 21.63
N SER A 78 -6.37 -2.47 20.66
CA SER A 78 -7.80 -2.79 20.61
C SER A 78 -8.27 -2.83 19.15
N PRO A 79 -9.39 -3.49 18.82
CA PRO A 79 -9.99 -3.39 17.49
C PRO A 79 -10.26 -1.93 17.09
N ALA A 80 -10.13 -1.62 15.80
CA ALA A 80 -10.44 -0.30 15.27
C ALA A 80 -11.96 -0.02 15.33
N GLU A 81 -12.36 1.10 15.92
CA GLU A 81 -13.78 1.50 16.02
C GLU A 81 -14.41 1.71 14.64
N HIS A 82 -13.64 2.26 13.70
CA HIS A 82 -14.03 2.48 12.31
C HIS A 82 -12.97 1.90 11.38
N PRO A 83 -13.04 0.59 11.08
CA PRO A 83 -12.05 -0.06 10.23
C PRO A 83 -12.13 0.46 8.79
N TYR A 84 -11.12 0.12 7.99
CA TYR A 84 -11.06 0.49 6.58
C TYR A 84 -12.27 -0.08 5.83
N GLY A 85 -12.85 0.74 4.96
CA GLY A 85 -14.09 0.43 4.24
C GLY A 85 -15.36 0.87 4.97
N SER A 86 -15.28 1.28 6.24
CA SER A 86 -16.42 1.90 6.93
C SER A 86 -16.77 3.26 6.31
N GLU A 87 -18.05 3.60 6.33
CA GLU A 87 -18.55 4.87 5.80
C GLU A 87 -17.91 6.07 6.51
N LYS A 88 -17.76 5.99 7.84
CA LYS A 88 -17.17 7.03 8.67
C LYS A 88 -15.67 7.24 8.41
N TYR A 89 -14.90 6.18 8.12
CA TYR A 89 -13.49 6.32 7.72
C TYR A 89 -13.36 6.97 6.34
N GLY A 90 -14.33 6.75 5.43
CA GLY A 90 -14.33 7.35 4.10
C GLY A 90 -13.23 6.79 3.18
N SER A 91 -12.93 5.49 3.34
CA SER A 91 -11.88 4.77 2.60
C SER A 91 -12.04 4.86 1.09
N ARG A 92 -10.91 4.98 0.37
CA ARG A 92 -10.90 5.20 -1.08
C ARG A 92 -10.68 3.95 -1.91
N TYR A 93 -10.09 2.90 -1.34
CA TYR A 93 -9.50 1.79 -2.10
C TYR A 93 -9.93 0.40 -1.62
N GLN A 94 -11.05 0.31 -0.88
CA GLN A 94 -11.55 -0.99 -0.41
C GLN A 94 -11.94 -1.87 -1.60
N GLY A 95 -11.52 -3.14 -1.58
CA GLY A 95 -11.78 -4.12 -2.63
C GLY A 95 -10.99 -3.90 -3.93
N GLN A 96 -9.92 -3.09 -3.93
CA GLN A 96 -9.21 -2.77 -5.15
C GLN A 96 -8.57 -3.99 -5.83
N ARG A 97 -8.67 -4.03 -7.16
CA ARG A 97 -8.04 -5.05 -8.02
C ARG A 97 -6.97 -4.39 -8.88
N GLY A 98 -5.72 -4.68 -8.56
CA GLY A 98 -4.56 -4.07 -9.22
C GLY A 98 -4.25 -2.64 -8.72
N PRO A 99 -3.36 -1.91 -9.43
CA PRO A 99 -2.88 -0.60 -9.03
C PRO A 99 -3.91 0.49 -9.35
N THR A 100 -4.90 0.66 -8.49
CA THR A 100 -5.93 1.70 -8.69
C THR A 100 -5.28 3.08 -8.66
N ALA A 101 -5.56 3.90 -9.68
CA ALA A 101 -5.07 5.27 -9.74
C ALA A 101 -5.57 6.11 -8.57
N SER A 102 -4.84 7.18 -8.25
CA SER A 102 -5.15 8.04 -7.11
C SER A 102 -6.59 8.56 -7.15
N ARG A 103 -7.26 8.51 -5.99
CA ARG A 103 -8.57 9.10 -5.73
C ARG A 103 -8.47 10.29 -4.77
N SER A 104 -7.31 10.96 -4.72
CA SER A 104 -7.07 12.10 -3.80
C SER A 104 -8.07 13.24 -3.99
N PHE A 105 -8.66 13.37 -5.19
CA PHE A 105 -9.73 14.34 -5.47
C PHE A 105 -11.01 14.09 -4.66
N LYS A 106 -11.27 12.85 -4.23
CA LYS A 106 -12.42 12.54 -3.36
C LYS A 106 -12.19 13.12 -1.97
N ASN A 107 -13.12 13.96 -1.52
CA ASN A 107 -13.04 14.66 -0.24
C ASN A 107 -11.76 15.50 -0.11
N PHE A 108 -11.26 16.05 -1.22
CA PHE A 108 -10.13 16.96 -1.20
C PHE A 108 -10.50 18.24 -0.45
N HIS A 109 -9.68 18.59 0.54
CA HIS A 109 -9.84 19.82 1.31
C HIS A 109 -8.62 20.71 1.10
N ARG A 110 -8.87 22.01 0.87
CA ARG A 110 -7.83 23.03 0.79
C ARG A 110 -8.26 24.24 1.62
N SER A 111 -7.51 24.51 2.68
CA SER A 111 -7.67 25.73 3.49
C SER A 111 -7.38 26.96 2.65
N LYS A 112 -8.16 28.03 2.84
CA LYS A 112 -7.85 29.34 2.28
C LYS A 112 -6.84 30.03 3.20
N ILE A 113 -5.63 30.25 2.69
CA ILE A 113 -4.61 31.06 3.36
C ILE A 113 -4.78 32.49 2.83
N LYS A 114 -4.91 33.47 3.74
CA LYS A 114 -4.96 34.90 3.40
C LYS A 114 -3.55 35.46 3.33
#